data_AF-A0A1B6LCA6-F1
#
_entry.id   AF-A0A1B6LCA6-F1
#
_cell.length_a   1.000
_cell.length_b   1.000
_cell.length_c   1.000
_cell.angle_alpha   90.00
_cell.angle_beta   90.00
_cell.angle_gamma   90.00
#
_symmetry.space_group_name_H-M   'P 1'
#
loop_
_entity.id
_entity.type
_entity.pdbx_description
1 polymer ?
#
loop_
_entity_poly.entity_id
_entity_poly.type
_entity_poly.pdbx_seq_one_letter_code
_entity_poly.pdbx_strand_id
1 'polypeptide(L)'
;LNTVIIGLACVPTSFWLPLCVRRLGTKFFLVFCLMVPGAVALGLYFVQNSWQNLVLSCVFEALTSVGISTVYCVLVNLFPTNLRVMAAALSLTFGRSGALFGNLIFGYLIDLNCVVPIVTFSMFLFGSGFLCLFLPSTGKE
;
A
#
# COMPACT_ATOMS: atom_id res chain seq x y z
N LEU A 1 12.08 -20.75 -1.68
CA LEU A 1 10.95 -21.16 -0.79
C LEU A 1 10.11 -19.96 -0.34
N ASN A 2 10.72 -18.92 0.23
CA ASN A 2 10.01 -17.74 0.76
C ASN A 2 9.11 -17.06 -0.27
N THR A 3 9.58 -16.85 -1.50
CA THR A 3 8.79 -16.24 -2.59
C THR A 3 7.57 -17.07 -3.04
N VAL A 4 7.61 -18.40 -2.88
CA VAL A 4 6.50 -19.31 -3.26
C VAL A 4 5.38 -19.27 -2.21
N ILE A 5 5.74 -19.15 -0.92
CA ILE A 5 4.79 -18.99 0.18
C ILE A 5 4.05 -17.65 0.06
N ILE A 6 4.76 -16.59 -0.36
CA ILE A 6 4.20 -15.26 -0.62
C ILE A 6 3.21 -15.31 -1.80
N GLY A 7 3.58 -15.97 -2.90
CA GLY A 7 2.69 -16.18 -4.04
C GLY A 7 1.41 -16.92 -3.63
N LEU A 8 1.54 -17.97 -2.81
CA LEU A 8 0.40 -18.74 -2.28
C LEU A 8 -0.48 -17.95 -1.31
N ALA A 9 0.08 -17.01 -0.53
CA ALA A 9 -0.70 -16.12 0.34
C ALA A 9 -1.38 -14.96 -0.43
N CYS A 10 -0.82 -14.60 -1.59
CA CYS A 10 -1.36 -13.56 -2.47
C CYS A 10 -2.58 -14.05 -3.29
N VAL A 11 -2.66 -15.34 -3.60
CA VAL A 11 -3.81 -15.96 -4.31
C VAL A 11 -5.12 -15.82 -3.53
N PRO A 12 -5.23 -16.21 -2.25
CA PRO A 12 -6.46 -16.07 -1.50
C PRO A 12 -6.80 -14.60 -1.26
N THR A 13 -5.83 -13.73 -0.98
CA THR A 13 -6.10 -12.28 -0.82
C THR A 13 -6.63 -11.70 -2.13
N SER A 14 -5.96 -11.93 -3.25
CA SER A 14 -6.41 -11.47 -4.57
C SER A 14 -7.79 -12.00 -4.98
N PHE A 15 -8.20 -13.19 -4.50
CA PHE A 15 -9.54 -13.75 -4.73
C PHE A 15 -10.58 -13.27 -3.71
N TRP A 16 -10.18 -13.04 -2.46
CA TRP A 16 -11.05 -12.53 -1.39
C TRP A 16 -11.37 -11.04 -1.58
N LEU A 17 -10.45 -10.30 -2.20
CA LEU A 17 -10.58 -8.88 -2.50
C LEU A 17 -11.82 -8.50 -3.32
N PRO A 18 -12.08 -9.10 -4.50
CA PRO A 18 -13.28 -8.79 -5.29
C PRO A 18 -14.56 -9.23 -4.56
N LEU A 19 -14.49 -10.26 -3.72
CA LEU A 19 -15.61 -10.75 -2.90
C LEU A 19 -15.93 -9.80 -1.73
N CYS A 20 -14.92 -9.28 -1.04
CA CYS A 20 -15.06 -8.33 0.05
C CYS A 20 -15.45 -6.93 -0.45
N VAL A 21 -14.90 -6.47 -1.58
CA VAL A 21 -15.31 -5.20 -2.23
C VAL A 21 -16.82 -5.18 -2.51
N ARG A 22 -17.39 -6.32 -2.92
CA ARG A 22 -18.81 -6.47 -3.24
C ARG A 22 -19.73 -6.44 -2.01
N ARG A 23 -19.19 -6.67 -0.81
CA ARG A 23 -19.94 -6.72 0.47
C ARG A 23 -19.66 -5.52 1.40
N LEU A 24 -18.44 -5.00 1.44
CA LEU A 24 -17.98 -3.99 2.42
C LEU A 24 -17.72 -2.60 1.83
N GLY A 25 -17.80 -2.44 0.50
CA GLY A 25 -17.55 -1.16 -0.17
C GLY A 25 -16.05 -0.89 -0.38
N THR A 26 -15.70 -0.45 -1.58
CA THR A 26 -14.32 -0.29 -2.07
C THR A 26 -13.45 0.62 -1.19
N LYS A 27 -14.06 1.57 -0.48
CA LYS A 27 -13.36 2.58 0.32
C LYS A 27 -12.91 2.06 1.67
N PHE A 28 -13.75 1.25 2.31
CA PHE A 28 -13.40 0.63 3.57
C PHE A 28 -12.25 -0.35 3.37
N PHE A 29 -12.30 -1.08 2.25
CA PHE A 29 -11.22 -1.98 1.84
C PHE A 29 -9.91 -1.23 1.56
N LEU A 30 -9.95 -0.12 0.82
CA LEU A 30 -8.78 0.70 0.52
C LEU A 30 -8.10 1.24 1.80
N VAL A 31 -8.88 1.80 2.73
CA VAL A 31 -8.36 2.34 4.00
C VAL A 31 -7.74 1.23 4.84
N PHE A 32 -8.39 0.06 4.92
CA PHE A 32 -7.87 -1.08 5.66
C PHE A 32 -6.54 -1.57 5.06
N CYS A 33 -6.45 -1.63 3.74
CA CYS A 33 -5.25 -2.03 3.02
C CYS A 33 -4.08 -1.06 3.19
N LEU A 34 -4.30 0.20 3.59
CA LEU A 34 -3.25 1.18 3.91
C LEU A 34 -2.92 1.22 5.41
N MET A 35 -3.93 1.05 6.28
CA MET A 35 -3.76 1.09 7.73
C MET A 35 -3.01 -0.15 8.26
N VAL A 36 -3.33 -1.35 7.75
CA VAL A 36 -2.68 -2.59 8.17
C VAL A 36 -1.16 -2.59 7.87
N PRO A 37 -0.67 -2.27 6.66
CA PRO A 37 0.77 -2.19 6.43
C PRO A 37 1.44 -1.07 7.24
N GLY A 38 0.76 0.04 7.54
CA GLY A 38 1.26 1.05 8.47
C GLY A 38 1.47 0.50 9.88
N ALA A 39 0.53 -0.30 10.39
CA ALA A 39 0.68 -0.97 11.70
C ALA A 39 1.78 -2.04 11.68
N VAL A 40 1.92 -2.79 10.58
CA VAL A 40 3.01 -3.76 10.40
C VAL A 40 4.36 -3.05 10.35
N ALA A 41 4.46 -1.89 9.70
CA ALA A 41 5.67 -1.07 9.65
C ALA A 41 6.10 -0.58 11.04
N LEU A 42 5.16 -0.20 11.91
CA LEU A 42 5.45 0.08 13.32
C LEU A 42 5.87 -1.17 14.09
N GLY A 43 5.26 -2.33 13.79
CA GLY A 43 5.63 -3.62 14.38
C GLY A 43 7.05 -4.07 14.05
N LEU A 44 7.58 -3.67 12.89
CA LEU A 44 8.97 -3.95 12.50
C LEU A 44 9.99 -3.33 13.47
N TYR A 45 9.66 -2.22 14.13
CA TYR A 45 10.54 -1.59 15.13
C TYR A 45 10.79 -2.48 16.35
N PHE A 46 9.79 -3.28 16.74
CA PHE A 46 9.86 -4.09 17.97
C PHE A 46 10.54 -5.45 17.75
N VAL A 47 10.77 -5.84 16.50
CA VAL A 47 11.25 -7.16 16.12
C VAL A 47 12.76 -7.13 15.87
N GLN A 48 13.52 -7.81 16.74
CA GLN A 48 14.98 -7.99 16.58
C GLN A 48 15.37 -9.28 15.83
N ASN A 49 14.43 -10.19 15.56
CA ASN A 49 14.72 -11.47 14.92
C ASN A 49 14.68 -11.36 13.39
N SER A 50 15.73 -11.85 12.71
CA SER A 50 15.85 -11.81 11.23
C SER A 50 14.72 -12.56 10.51
N TRP A 51 14.26 -13.68 11.06
CA TRP A 51 13.14 -14.46 10.51
C TRP A 51 11.81 -13.71 10.58
N GLN A 52 11.54 -13.03 11.69
CA GLN A 52 10.32 -12.25 11.85
C GLN A 52 10.35 -10.99 10.97
N ASN A 53 11.50 -10.32 10.86
CA ASN A 53 11.68 -9.16 9.98
C ASN A 53 11.40 -9.52 8.50
N LEU A 54 11.88 -10.69 8.06
CA LEU A 54 11.57 -11.25 6.73
C LEU A 54 10.06 -11.45 6.55
N VAL A 55 9.39 -12.11 7.50
CA VAL A 55 7.95 -12.37 7.40
C VAL A 55 7.14 -11.07 7.35
N LEU A 56 7.44 -10.10 8.22
CA LEU A 56 6.72 -8.81 8.23
C LEU A 56 6.96 -8.01 6.94
N SER A 57 8.19 -7.99 6.43
CA SER A 57 8.51 -7.31 5.16
C SER A 57 7.72 -7.93 4.00
N CYS A 58 7.59 -9.26 3.98
CA CYS A 58 6.80 -9.96 2.97
C CYS A 58 5.31 -9.60 3.05
N VAL A 59 4.75 -9.54 4.26
CA VAL A 59 3.34 -9.17 4.48
C VAL A 59 3.11 -7.72 4.06
N PHE A 60 4.02 -6.81 4.42
CA PHE A 60 3.98 -5.41 4.04
C PHE A 60 3.99 -5.22 2.52
N GLU A 61 4.88 -5.92 1.81
CA GLU A 61 4.98 -5.84 0.35
C GLU A 61 3.72 -6.37 -0.34
N ALA A 62 3.17 -7.50 0.15
CA ALA A 62 1.93 -8.07 -0.37
C ALA A 62 0.73 -7.11 -0.21
N LEU A 63 0.55 -6.54 0.98
CA LEU A 63 -0.50 -5.55 1.25
C LEU A 63 -0.35 -4.30 0.37
N THR A 64 0.87 -3.81 0.22
CA THR A 64 1.15 -2.61 -0.59
C THR A 64 0.86 -2.84 -2.07
N SER A 65 1.29 -3.98 -2.63
CA SER A 65 1.03 -4.36 -4.03
C SER A 65 -0.46 -4.46 -4.35
N VAL A 66 -1.22 -5.06 -3.43
CA VAL A 66 -2.68 -5.17 -3.52
C VAL A 66 -3.34 -3.79 -3.39
N GLY A 67 -2.85 -2.94 -2.50
CA GLY A 67 -3.31 -1.55 -2.35
C GLY A 67 -3.16 -0.75 -3.64
N ILE A 68 -1.99 -0.82 -4.29
CA ILE A 68 -1.72 -0.14 -5.57
C ILE A 68 -2.71 -0.61 -6.65
N SER A 69 -2.92 -1.91 -6.79
CA SER A 69 -3.86 -2.48 -7.76
C SER A 69 -5.30 -1.99 -7.51
N THR A 70 -5.69 -1.88 -6.24
CA THR A 70 -7.01 -1.36 -5.83
C THR A 70 -7.15 0.13 -6.15
N VAL A 71 -6.12 0.94 -5.89
CA VAL A 71 -6.11 2.37 -6.25
C VAL A 71 -6.27 2.55 -7.75
N TYR A 72 -5.57 1.77 -8.58
CA TYR A 72 -5.74 1.80 -10.04
C TYR A 72 -7.16 1.43 -10.47
N CYS A 73 -7.75 0.41 -9.83
CA CYS A 73 -9.13 0.03 -10.10
C CYS A 73 -10.10 1.17 -9.75
N VAL A 74 -9.94 1.84 -8.61
CA VAL A 74 -10.76 3.00 -8.23
C VAL A 74 -10.56 4.16 -9.21
N LEU A 75 -9.32 4.43 -9.62
CA LEU A 75 -8.97 5.48 -10.57
C LEU A 75 -9.72 5.31 -11.91
N VAL A 76 -9.73 4.10 -12.48
CA VAL A 76 -10.42 3.85 -13.75
C VAL A 76 -11.95 3.88 -13.63
N ASN A 77 -12.50 3.59 -12.45
CA ASN A 77 -13.92 3.73 -12.17
C ASN A 77 -14.33 5.20 -11.99
N LEU A 78 -13.45 6.03 -11.41
CA LEU A 78 -13.73 7.45 -11.15
C LEU A 78 -13.56 8.34 -12.40
N PHE A 79 -12.61 8.02 -13.27
CA PHE A 79 -12.33 8.82 -14.47
C PHE A 79 -12.99 8.24 -15.73
N PRO A 80 -13.59 9.11 -16.58
CA PRO A 80 -14.16 8.70 -17.87
C PRO A 80 -13.07 8.21 -18.83
N THR A 81 -13.43 7.33 -19.76
CA THR A 81 -12.53 6.55 -20.65
C THR A 81 -11.45 7.39 -21.34
N ASN A 82 -11.79 8.60 -21.78
CA ASN A 82 -10.87 9.49 -22.50
C ASN A 82 -9.74 10.05 -21.60
N LEU A 83 -9.92 10.07 -20.28
CA LEU A 83 -8.95 10.60 -19.32
C LEU A 83 -8.21 9.51 -18.52
N ARG A 84 -8.64 8.24 -18.62
CA ARG A 84 -8.06 7.12 -17.85
C ARG A 84 -6.57 6.95 -18.11
N VAL A 85 -6.14 7.05 -19.37
CA VAL A 85 -4.73 6.87 -19.76
C VAL A 85 -3.87 8.00 -19.18
N MET A 86 -4.35 9.25 -19.24
CA MET A 86 -3.65 10.40 -18.68
C MET A 86 -3.57 10.32 -17.15
N ALA A 87 -4.66 9.96 -16.49
CA ALA A 87 -4.67 9.78 -15.03
C ALA A 87 -3.71 8.66 -14.60
N ALA A 88 -3.72 7.51 -15.28
CA ALA A 88 -2.81 6.40 -14.98
C ALA A 88 -1.33 6.78 -15.21
N ALA A 89 -1.04 7.50 -16.30
CA ALA A 89 0.30 8.01 -16.59
C ALA A 89 0.78 8.99 -15.51
N LEU A 90 -0.07 9.90 -15.06
CA LEU A 90 0.24 10.82 -13.94
C LEU A 90 0.48 10.05 -12.64
N SER A 91 -0.36 9.07 -12.29
CA SER A 91 -0.13 8.23 -11.12
C SER A 91 1.21 7.47 -11.20
N LEU A 92 1.60 7.00 -12.38
CA LEU A 92 2.89 6.34 -12.62
C LEU A 92 4.07 7.30 -12.49
N THR A 93 3.97 8.53 -13.02
CA THR A 93 5.07 9.50 -12.91
C THR A 93 5.27 9.96 -11.48
N PHE A 94 4.18 10.22 -10.74
CA PHE A 94 4.24 10.51 -9.30
C PHE A 94 4.72 9.31 -8.49
N GLY A 95 4.32 8.09 -8.86
CA GLY A 95 4.79 6.87 -8.21
C GLY A 95 6.31 6.68 -8.38
N ARG A 96 6.83 6.91 -9.59
CA ARG A 96 8.27 6.82 -9.86
C ARG A 96 9.07 7.95 -9.22
N SER A 97 8.57 9.19 -9.24
CA SER A 97 9.24 10.29 -8.54
C SER A 97 9.26 10.04 -7.03
N GLY A 98 8.15 9.57 -6.47
CA GLY A 98 8.07 9.16 -5.07
C GLY A 98 9.07 8.05 -4.72
N ALA A 99 9.25 7.05 -5.58
CA ALA A 99 10.24 5.99 -5.37
C ALA A 99 11.69 6.52 -5.44
N LEU A 100 11.99 7.45 -6.35
CA LEU A 100 13.31 8.08 -6.44
C LEU A 100 13.63 8.89 -5.17
N PHE A 101 12.71 9.78 -4.76
CA PHE A 101 12.87 10.55 -3.53
C PHE A 101 12.93 9.64 -2.29
N GLY A 102 12.08 8.63 -2.23
CA GLY A 102 12.06 7.65 -1.15
C GLY A 102 13.38 6.91 -1.01
N ASN A 103 13.95 6.39 -2.11
CA ASN A 103 15.23 5.69 -2.07
C ASN A 103 16.40 6.61 -1.69
N LEU A 104 16.43 7.85 -2.18
CA LEU A 104 17.46 8.83 -1.82
C LEU A 104 17.40 9.18 -0.33
N ILE A 105 16.19 9.51 0.16
CA ILE A 105 15.97 9.88 1.56
C ILE A 105 16.26 8.68 2.47
N PHE A 106 15.78 7.49 2.10
CA PHE A 106 16.00 6.27 2.88
C PHE A 106 17.48 5.89 2.94
N GLY A 107 18.21 6.00 1.83
CA GLY A 107 19.65 5.77 1.78
C GLY A 107 20.43 6.74 2.67
N TYR A 108 20.04 8.01 2.70
CA TYR A 108 20.67 9.01 3.57
C TYR A 108 20.31 8.81 5.06
N LEU A 109 19.05 8.48 5.35
CA LEU A 109 18.57 8.29 6.73
C LEU A 109 19.08 6.99 7.36
N ILE A 110 19.30 5.93 6.57
CA ILE A 110 19.81 4.65 7.08
C ILE A 110 21.19 4.81 7.74
N ASP A 111 22.03 5.71 7.22
CA ASP A 111 23.38 5.95 7.70
C ASP A 111 23.40 6.65 9.07
N LEU A 112 22.41 7.51 9.33
CA LEU A 112 22.32 8.31 10.56
C LEU A 112 21.49 7.63 11.65
N ASN A 113 20.34 7.02 11.32
CA ASN A 113 19.51 6.32 12.29
C ASN A 113 18.43 5.46 11.63
N CYS A 114 18.42 4.16 11.92
CA CYS A 114 17.46 3.20 11.34
C CYS A 114 15.99 3.43 11.76
N VAL A 115 15.76 4.13 12.87
CA VAL A 115 14.42 4.37 13.44
C VAL A 115 13.65 5.45 12.69
N VAL A 116 14.35 6.49 12.22
CA VAL A 116 13.73 7.64 11.54
C VAL A 116 12.96 7.23 10.28
N PRO A 117 13.49 6.40 9.36
CA PRO A 117 12.75 6.02 8.17
C PRO A 117 11.50 5.19 8.48
N ILE A 118 11.52 4.36 9.53
CA ILE A 118 10.35 3.55 9.93
C ILE A 118 9.19 4.46 10.36
N VAL A 119 9.50 5.50 11.15
CA VAL A 119 8.49 6.46 11.62
C VAL A 119 7.95 7.30 10.48
N THR A 120 8.81 7.79 9.57
CA THR A 120 8.36 8.60 8.43
C THR A 120 7.47 7.79 7.49
N PHE A 121 7.85 6.56 7.10
CA PHE A 121 7.00 5.70 6.28
C PHE A 121 5.65 5.43 6.91
N SER A 122 5.63 5.13 8.22
CA SER A 122 4.39 4.91 8.96
C SER A 122 3.48 6.15 8.92
N MET A 123 4.04 7.35 9.16
CA MET A 123 3.28 8.60 9.07
C MET A 123 2.72 8.86 7.67
N PHE A 124 3.47 8.58 6.61
CA PHE A 124 2.98 8.70 5.23
C PHE A 124 1.84 7.70 4.93
N LEU A 125 1.94 6.46 5.42
CA LEU A 125 0.90 5.43 5.27
C LEU A 125 -0.39 5.81 6.04
N PHE A 126 -0.25 6.28 7.28
CA PHE A 126 -1.40 6.77 8.04
C PHE A 126 -2.02 8.01 7.42
N GLY A 127 -1.20 8.97 6.96
CA GLY A 127 -1.66 10.18 6.28
C GLY A 127 -2.42 9.88 4.99
N SER A 128 -1.92 8.94 4.18
CA SER A 128 -2.62 8.51 2.96
C SER A 128 -3.90 7.71 3.26
N GLY A 129 -3.89 6.87 4.30
CA GLY A 129 -5.10 6.21 4.79
C GLY A 129 -6.16 7.20 5.27
N PHE A 130 -5.75 8.27 5.97
CA PHE A 130 -6.65 9.34 6.40
C PHE A 130 -7.20 10.16 5.23
N LEU A 131 -6.36 10.48 4.25
CA LEU A 131 -6.80 11.17 3.04
C LEU A 131 -7.81 10.35 2.24
N CYS A 132 -7.69 9.02 2.25
CA CYS A 132 -8.67 8.11 1.64
C CYS A 132 -10.04 8.10 2.34
N LEU A 133 -10.11 8.43 3.64
CA LEU A 133 -11.38 8.60 4.35
C LEU A 133 -12.14 9.84 3.84
N PHE A 134 -11.39 10.86 3.41
CA PHE A 134 -11.96 12.11 2.88
C PHE A 134 -12.46 11.98 1.44
N LEU A 135 -12.04 10.94 0.72
CA LEU A 135 -12.52 10.68 -0.63
C LEU A 135 -14.03 10.38 -0.59
N PRO A 136 -14.89 11.02 -1.39
CA PRO A 136 -16.34 10.80 -1.38
C PRO A 136 -16.72 9.39 -1.84
N SER A 137 -17.85 8.87 -1.36
CA SER A 137 -18.23 7.48 -1.61
C SER A 137 -18.79 7.23 -2.99
N THR A 138 -17.92 6.93 -3.95
CA THR A 138 -18.33 6.38 -5.25
C THR A 138 -18.74 4.92 -5.06
N GLY A 139 -19.95 4.71 -4.53
CA GLY A 139 -20.50 3.39 -4.20
C GLY A 139 -21.96 3.44 -3.76
N LYS A 140 -22.72 4.40 -4.26
CA LYS A 140 -24.19 4.41 -4.19
C LYS A 140 -24.75 4.70 -5.58
N GLU A 141 -24.52 3.75 -6.49
CA GLU A 141 -25.44 3.38 -7.58
C GLU A 141 -25.35 1.87 -7.77
#